data_AF-A0A0N1CHN8-F1
#
_entry.id   AF-A0A0N1CHN8-F1
#
_cell.length_a   1.000
_cell.length_b   1.000
_cell.length_c   1.000
_cell.angle_alpha   90.00
_cell.angle_beta   90.00
_cell.angle_gamma   90.00
#
_symmetry.space_group_name_H-M   'P 1'
#
loop_
_entity.id
_entity.type
_entity.pdbx_description
1 polymer ?
#
loop_
_entity_poly.entity_id
_entity_poly.type
_entity_poly.pdbx_seq_one_letter_code
_entity_poly.pdbx_strand_id
1 'polypeptide(L)'
;MTVQLTPQSGGDAPAALQVLRAELDTIDAQFLDALRRRIECCVRIAECKSDTGIAVLQPHRITFVKQRAAHYGAQHGIDQDFLDRLYDLIIGETCRVESVVMGLPVD
;
A
#
# COMPACT_ATOMS: atom_id res chain seq x y z
N MET A 1 -9.65 15.04 -39.06
CA MET A 1 -8.24 15.43 -38.89
C MET A 1 -7.46 14.14 -38.71
N THR A 2 -6.83 13.67 -39.79
CA THR A 2 -6.19 12.35 -39.83
C THR A 2 -4.76 12.47 -39.29
N VAL A 3 -4.48 11.87 -38.14
CA VAL A 3 -3.11 11.80 -37.60
C VAL A 3 -2.39 10.68 -38.35
N GLN A 4 -1.50 11.05 -39.26
CA GLN A 4 -0.53 10.11 -39.83
C GLN A 4 0.58 9.87 -38.79
N LEU A 5 0.62 8.67 -38.25
CA LEU A 5 1.75 8.17 -37.47
C LEU A 5 2.87 7.77 -38.44
N THR A 6 3.95 8.55 -38.43
CA THR A 6 5.22 8.17 -39.04
C THR A 6 5.83 6.97 -38.31
N PRO A 7 6.56 6.08 -39.01
CA PRO A 7 7.22 4.95 -38.37
C PRO A 7 8.46 5.46 -37.64
N GLN A 8 8.46 5.38 -36.31
CA GLN A 8 9.63 5.63 -35.47
C GLN A 8 10.38 4.30 -35.26
N SER A 9 11.60 4.27 -35.78
CA SER A 9 12.74 3.35 -35.60
C SER A 9 12.56 2.23 -34.54
N GLY A 10 12.19 1.02 -35.00
CA GLY A 10 11.87 -0.14 -34.16
C GLY A 10 13.06 -1.02 -33.71
N GLY A 11 14.15 -0.44 -33.20
CA GLY A 11 15.31 -1.19 -32.68
C GLY A 11 15.39 -1.31 -31.15
N ASP A 12 15.09 -0.23 -30.42
CA ASP A 12 15.45 -0.09 -29.00
C ASP A 12 14.25 -0.01 -28.03
N ALA A 13 13.05 0.25 -28.53
CA ALA A 13 11.83 0.35 -27.72
C ALA A 13 11.53 -0.94 -26.90
N PRO A 14 11.69 -2.15 -27.48
CA PRO A 14 11.48 -3.39 -26.72
C PRO A 14 12.51 -3.62 -25.61
N ALA A 15 13.76 -3.15 -25.79
CA ALA A 15 14.82 -3.29 -24.81
C ALA A 15 14.66 -2.29 -23.65
N ALA A 16 14.36 -1.02 -23.96
CA ALA A 16 14.10 0.00 -22.94
C ALA A 16 12.90 -0.38 -22.05
N LEU A 17 11.84 -0.96 -22.63
CA LEU A 17 10.69 -1.44 -21.87
C LEU A 17 11.06 -2.60 -20.91
N GLN A 18 11.94 -3.51 -21.32
CA GLN A 18 12.39 -4.60 -20.45
C GLN A 18 13.20 -4.09 -19.26
N VAL A 19 14.06 -3.08 -19.48
CA VAL A 19 14.81 -2.43 -18.38
C VAL A 19 13.87 -1.80 -17.37
N LEU A 20 12.87 -1.03 -17.82
CA LEU A 20 11.89 -0.40 -16.94
C LEU A 20 11.04 -1.43 -16.18
N ARG A 21 10.72 -2.58 -16.81
CA ARG A 21 10.01 -3.66 -16.12
C ARG A 21 10.86 -4.32 -15.04
N ALA A 22 12.14 -4.56 -15.30
CA ALA A 22 13.04 -5.10 -14.28
C ALA A 22 13.22 -4.14 -13.09
N GLU A 23 13.24 -2.83 -13.37
CA GLU A 23 13.21 -1.80 -12.32
C GLU A 23 11.91 -1.86 -11.52
N LEU A 24 10.76 -1.95 -12.19
CA LEU A 24 9.45 -2.09 -11.54
C LEU A 24 9.37 -3.37 -10.69
N ASP A 25 9.83 -4.51 -11.20
CA ASP A 25 9.86 -5.78 -10.46
C ASP A 25 10.68 -5.65 -9.16
N THR A 26 11.77 -4.88 -9.20
CA THR A 26 12.59 -4.58 -8.01
C THR A 26 11.84 -3.71 -7.01
N ILE A 27 11.13 -2.69 -7.49
CA ILE A 27 10.29 -1.83 -6.66
C ILE A 27 9.16 -2.64 -6.02
N ASP A 28 8.50 -3.50 -6.78
CA ASP A 28 7.41 -4.36 -6.31
C ASP A 28 7.89 -5.33 -5.24
N ALA A 29 9.08 -5.92 -5.40
CA ALA A 29 9.68 -6.75 -4.36
C ALA A 29 9.91 -5.97 -3.05
N GLN A 30 10.38 -4.72 -3.14
CA GLN A 30 10.55 -3.85 -1.97
C GLN A 30 9.21 -3.44 -1.35
N PHE A 31 8.19 -3.20 -2.17
CA PHE A 31 6.84 -2.89 -1.71
C PHE A 31 6.23 -4.07 -0.94
N LEU A 32 6.37 -5.29 -1.46
CA LEU A 32 5.92 -6.51 -0.79
C LEU A 32 6.66 -6.75 0.53
N ASP A 33 7.97 -6.52 0.58
CA ASP A 33 8.74 -6.64 1.82
C ASP A 33 8.30 -5.61 2.87
N ALA A 34 8.08 -4.36 2.46
CA ALA A 34 7.58 -3.31 3.33
C ALA A 34 6.19 -3.64 3.88
N LEU A 35 5.29 -4.17 3.04
CA LEU A 35 3.96 -4.60 3.45
C LEU A 35 4.02 -5.77 4.44
N ARG A 36 4.86 -6.78 4.18
CA ARG A 36 5.11 -7.90 5.10
C ARG A 36 5.55 -7.39 6.48
N ARG A 37 6.56 -6.52 6.52
CA ARG A 37 7.07 -5.93 7.77
C ARG A 37 6.02 -5.09 8.49
N ARG A 38 5.15 -4.39 7.74
CA ARG A 38 4.03 -3.64 8.30
C ARG A 38 3.05 -4.59 9.02
N ILE A 39 2.71 -5.72 8.39
CA ILE A 39 1.81 -6.73 8.97
C ILE A 39 2.44 -7.36 10.23
N GLU A 40 3.72 -7.72 10.19
CA GLU A 40 4.43 -8.24 11.37
C GLU A 40 4.42 -7.25 12.55
N CYS A 41 4.52 -5.95 12.26
CA CYS A 41 4.35 -4.90 13.28
C CYS A 41 2.92 -4.88 13.84
N CYS A 42 1.91 -5.00 12.98
CA CYS A 42 0.50 -5.07 13.39
C CYS A 42 0.21 -6.29 14.27
N VAL A 43 0.82 -7.45 14.01
CA VAL A 43 0.73 -8.63 14.88
C VAL A 43 1.26 -8.31 16.29
N ARG A 44 2.44 -7.71 16.38
CA ARG A 44 3.03 -7.30 17.67
C ARG A 44 2.19 -6.24 18.40
N ILE A 45 1.55 -5.34 17.65
CA ILE A 45 0.59 -4.38 18.22
C ILE A 45 -0.63 -5.12 18.77
N ALA A 46 -1.15 -6.11 18.05
CA ALA A 46 -2.30 -6.91 18.48
C ALA A 46 -2.00 -7.68 19.77
N GLU A 47 -0.82 -8.29 19.89
CA GLU A 47 -0.35 -8.96 21.10
C GLU A 47 -0.35 -7.98 22.29
N CYS A 48 0.24 -6.80 22.10
CA CYS A 48 0.26 -5.74 23.12
C CYS A 48 -1.15 -5.25 23.49
N LYS A 49 -2.05 -5.08 22.50
CA LYS A 49 -3.45 -4.70 22.73
C LYS A 49 -4.20 -5.77 23.52
N SER A 50 -3.99 -7.04 23.20
CA SER A 50 -4.56 -8.19 23.89
C SER A 50 -4.21 -8.17 25.38
N ASP A 51 -2.91 -8.01 25.68
CA ASP A 51 -2.39 -8.01 27.05
C ASP A 51 -2.90 -6.82 27.88
N THR A 52 -3.29 -5.73 27.23
CA THR A 52 -3.69 -4.47 27.88
C THR A 52 -5.19 -4.17 27.79
N GLY A 53 -5.97 -5.02 27.12
CA GLY A 53 -7.41 -4.84 26.91
C GLY A 53 -7.76 -3.65 25.99
N ILE A 54 -6.84 -3.23 25.13
CA ILE A 54 -7.07 -2.13 24.18
C ILE A 54 -7.85 -2.65 22.98
N ALA A 55 -8.88 -1.92 22.56
CA ALA A 55 -9.68 -2.27 21.38
C ALA A 55 -8.87 -2.24 20.07
N VAL A 56 -9.21 -3.16 19.15
CA VAL A 56 -8.69 -3.21 17.77
C VAL A 56 -8.89 -1.86 17.07
N LEU A 57 -10.14 -1.39 17.02
CA LEU A 57 -10.52 -0.20 16.28
C LEU A 57 -10.24 1.07 17.10
N GLN A 58 -9.33 1.90 16.57
CA GLN A 58 -8.95 3.18 17.16
C GLN A 58 -9.11 4.29 16.11
N PRO A 59 -10.25 5.02 16.08
CA PRO A 59 -10.57 5.96 15.02
C PRO A 59 -9.48 7.03 14.80
N HIS A 60 -8.89 7.53 15.90
CA HIS A 60 -7.81 8.52 15.83
C HIS A 60 -6.56 7.98 15.10
N ARG A 61 -6.25 6.68 15.22
CA ARG A 61 -5.13 6.06 14.48
C ARG A 61 -5.44 5.95 13.00
N ILE A 62 -6.67 5.59 12.64
CA ILE A 62 -7.14 5.52 11.26
C ILE A 62 -7.03 6.90 10.59
N THR A 63 -7.58 7.94 11.23
CA THR A 63 -7.48 9.32 10.74
C THR A 63 -6.03 9.75 10.55
N PHE A 64 -5.16 9.44 11.51
CA PHE A 64 -3.74 9.80 11.43
C PHE A 64 -3.01 9.15 10.23
N VAL A 65 -3.21 7.86 9.97
CA VAL A 65 -2.53 7.19 8.83
C VAL A 65 -3.06 7.67 7.49
N LYS A 66 -4.38 7.91 7.37
CA LYS A 66 -4.97 8.51 6.15
C LYS A 66 -4.46 9.92 5.89
N GLN A 67 -4.35 10.76 6.92
CA GLN A 67 -3.78 12.11 6.78
C GLN A 67 -2.33 12.08 6.32
N ARG A 68 -1.51 11.17 6.85
CA ARG A 68 -0.13 10.97 6.37
C ARG A 68 -0.08 10.54 4.91
N ALA A 69 -0.96 9.64 4.50
CA ALA A 69 -1.05 9.21 3.11
C ALA A 69 -1.42 10.37 2.18
N ALA A 70 -2.45 11.14 2.54
CA ALA A 70 -2.89 12.30 1.77
C ALA A 70 -1.78 13.36 1.63
N HIS A 71 -1.05 13.64 2.71
CA HIS A 71 0.09 14.57 2.67
C HIS A 71 1.20 14.06 1.74
N TYR A 72 1.56 12.78 1.84
CA TYR A 72 2.55 12.17 0.95
C TYR A 72 2.11 12.24 -0.51
N GLY A 73 0.84 11.93 -0.80
CA GLY A 73 0.30 12.03 -2.16
C GLY A 73 0.39 13.43 -2.73
N ALA A 74 0.01 14.44 -1.95
CA ALA A 74 0.12 15.84 -2.36
C ALA A 74 1.57 16.27 -2.65
N GLN A 75 2.54 15.77 -1.90
CA GLN A 75 3.96 16.09 -2.10
C GLN A 75 4.59 15.40 -3.32
N HIS A 76 4.11 14.21 -3.67
CA HIS A 76 4.70 13.36 -4.71
C HIS A 76 3.87 13.25 -5.99
N GLY A 77 2.76 13.99 -6.09
CA GLY A 77 1.89 13.98 -7.28
C GLY A 77 1.09 12.69 -7.44
N ILE A 78 0.79 11.99 -6.33
CA ILE A 78 -0.04 10.78 -6.35
C ILE A 78 -1.49 11.19 -6.13
N ASP A 79 -2.40 10.61 -6.90
CA ASP A 79 -3.83 10.81 -6.78
C ASP A 79 -4.32 10.51 -5.35
N GLN A 80 -5.07 11.46 -4.77
CA GLN A 80 -5.50 11.37 -3.38
C GLN A 80 -6.57 10.28 -3.20
N ASP A 81 -7.49 10.15 -4.16
CA ASP A 81 -8.54 9.15 -4.08
C ASP A 81 -7.96 7.73 -4.19
N PHE A 82 -6.91 7.55 -5.00
CA PHE A 82 -6.14 6.31 -5.04
C PHE A 82 -5.52 5.97 -3.69
N LEU A 83 -4.83 6.92 -3.04
CA LEU A 83 -4.23 6.66 -1.73
C LEU A 83 -5.28 6.43 -0.64
N ASP A 84 -6.43 7.11 -0.68
CA ASP A 84 -7.51 6.86 0.27
C ASP A 84 -8.02 5.41 0.18
N ARG A 85 -8.32 4.94 -1.04
CA ARG A 85 -8.73 3.55 -1.29
C ARG A 85 -7.65 2.54 -0.90
N LEU A 86 -6.38 2.81 -1.21
CA LEU A 86 -5.28 1.94 -0.84
C LEU A 86 -5.17 1.83 0.68
N TYR A 87 -5.28 2.94 1.40
CA TYR A 87 -5.19 2.94 2.85
C TYR A 87 -6.42 2.31 3.50
N ASP A 88 -7.61 2.38 2.91
CA ASP A 88 -8.77 1.60 3.36
C ASP A 88 -8.51 0.09 3.31
N LEU A 89 -7.93 -0.41 2.21
CA LEU A 89 -7.56 -1.83 2.10
C LEU A 89 -6.51 -2.22 3.14
N ILE A 90 -5.47 -1.41 3.31
CA ILE A 90 -4.39 -1.65 4.27
C ILE A 90 -4.90 -1.62 5.72
N ILE A 91 -5.80 -0.69 6.05
CA ILE A 91 -6.42 -0.59 7.38
C ILE A 91 -7.35 -1.79 7.60
N GLY A 92 -8.14 -2.19 6.61
CA GLY A 92 -8.99 -3.38 6.69
C GLY A 92 -8.19 -4.64 7.02
N GLU A 93 -7.08 -4.86 6.30
CA GLU A 93 -6.19 -5.99 6.58
C GLU A 93 -5.54 -5.89 7.98
N THR A 94 -5.22 -4.69 8.43
CA THR A 94 -4.72 -4.47 9.80
C THR A 94 -5.74 -4.92 10.85
N CYS A 95 -6.98 -4.45 10.72
CA CYS A 95 -8.06 -4.82 11.63
C CYS A 95 -8.30 -6.33 11.63
N ARG A 96 -8.31 -6.96 10.45
CA ARG A 96 -8.48 -8.41 10.31
C ARG A 96 -7.35 -9.18 11.01
N VAL A 97 -6.09 -8.80 10.78
CA VAL A 97 -4.92 -9.42 11.43
C VAL A 97 -4.98 -9.25 12.95
N GLU A 98 -5.30 -8.06 13.45
CA GLU A 98 -5.42 -7.82 14.88
C GLU A 98 -6.55 -8.67 15.49
N SER A 99 -7.71 -8.75 14.85
CA SER A 99 -8.81 -9.62 15.28
C SER A 99 -8.40 -11.09 15.35
N VAL A 100 -7.69 -11.61 14.33
CA VAL A 100 -7.20 -13.00 14.33
C VAL A 100 -6.28 -13.26 15.53
N VAL A 101 -5.32 -12.37 15.78
CA VAL A 101 -4.36 -12.53 16.89
C VAL A 101 -5.07 -12.44 18.25
N MET A 102 -6.06 -11.56 18.37
CA MET A 102 -6.82 -11.37 19.60
C MET A 102 -7.98 -12.37 19.79
N GLY A 103 -8.18 -13.30 18.85
CA GLY A 103 -9.27 -14.30 18.92
C GLY A 103 -10.67 -13.71 18.74
N LEU A 104 -10.80 -12.58 18.05
CA LEU A 104 -12.06 -11.90 17.76
C LEU A 104 -12.64 -12.38 16.42
N PRO A 105 -13.96 -12.26 16.20
CA PRO A 105 -14.58 -12.53 14.92
C PRO A 105 -13.95 -11.69 13.80
N VAL A 106 -13.78 -12.31 12.64
CA VAL A 106 -13.41 -11.66 11.37
C VAL A 106 -14.60 -11.80 10.43
N ASP A 107 -15.06 -10.66 9.93
CA ASP A 107 -16.08 -10.59 8.88
C ASP A 107 -15.46 -10.85 7.50
#